data_AF-I4DJZ4-F1
#
_entry.id   AF-I4DJZ4-F1
#
_cell.length_a   1.000
_cell.length_b   1.000
_cell.length_c   1.000
_cell.angle_alpha   90.00
_cell.angle_beta   90.00
_cell.angle_gamma   90.00
#
_symmetry.space_group_name_H-M   'P 1'
#
loop_
_entity.id
_entity.type
_entity.pdbx_description
1 polymer ?
#
loop_
_entity_poly.entity_id
_entity_poly.type
_entity_poly.pdbx_seq_one_letter_code
_entity_poly.pdbx_strand_id
1 'polypeptide(L)'
;MTTEDQMKFYECQLSYTQSQLEKLKKTNVFKATFHISDSGQFGIINNFRLGRLPTAPVDWSEINAAWGQTVLLLSSLARKINFCFQRYRLVPFGNHSYIEVLEDQKVLPLYGSGGFRFLWDTKFDAAMVAFLDCLQQFKEQVEKGNTGFCLPYRIDKGKIEDTASPPHAYSIKIQFNSEEHWTKALKYMLTNLKWALTWISSQFSEDKTDEH
;
A
#
# COMPACT_ATOMS: atom_id res chain seq x y z
N MET A 1 -16.02 31.93 -42.53
CA MET A 1 -14.97 31.37 -41.65
C MET A 1 -13.74 31.23 -42.52
N THR A 2 -12.72 32.04 -42.28
CA THR A 2 -11.50 32.01 -43.10
C THR A 2 -10.69 30.76 -42.78
N THR A 3 -9.84 30.32 -43.71
CA THR A 3 -8.90 29.21 -43.51
C THR A 3 -7.98 29.44 -42.29
N GLU A 4 -7.69 30.70 -41.95
CA GLU A 4 -6.95 31.09 -40.74
C GLU A 4 -7.73 30.80 -39.45
N ASP A 5 -9.04 31.09 -39.40
CA ASP A 5 -9.88 30.76 -38.25
C ASP A 5 -9.95 29.25 -38.01
N GLN A 6 -10.00 28.47 -39.10
CA GLN A 6 -9.97 27.01 -39.06
C GLN A 6 -8.63 26.50 -38.53
N MET A 7 -7.50 27.02 -39.03
CA MET A 7 -6.17 26.65 -38.53
C MET A 7 -6.03 26.91 -37.03
N LYS A 8 -6.44 28.09 -36.57
CA LYS A 8 -6.33 28.48 -35.16
C LYS A 8 -7.19 27.61 -34.25
N PHE A 9 -8.37 27.20 -34.73
CA PHE A 9 -9.23 26.23 -34.04
C PHE A 9 -8.55 24.86 -33.92
N TYR A 10 -7.98 24.33 -35.01
CA TYR A 10 -7.30 23.04 -35.00
C TYR A 10 -6.03 23.03 -34.13
N GLU A 11 -5.25 24.11 -34.12
CA GLU A 11 -4.09 24.26 -33.22
C GLU A 11 -4.50 24.24 -31.74
N CYS A 12 -5.59 24.93 -31.41
CA CYS A 12 -6.11 24.96 -30.05
C CYS A 12 -6.61 23.57 -29.62
N GLN A 13 -7.28 22.85 -30.53
CA GLN A 13 -7.74 21.48 -30.29
C GLN A 13 -6.57 20.50 -30.15
N LEU A 14 -5.51 20.64 -30.95
CA LEU A 14 -4.27 19.87 -30.82
C LEU A 14 -3.59 20.14 -29.48
N SER A 15 -3.43 21.40 -29.09
CA SER A 15 -2.83 21.77 -27.80
C SER A 15 -3.64 21.24 -26.61
N TYR A 16 -4.97 21.34 -26.67
CA TYR A 16 -5.85 20.79 -25.65
C TYR A 16 -5.75 19.27 -25.54
N THR A 17 -5.82 18.55 -26.67
CA THR A 17 -5.71 17.08 -26.69
C THR A 17 -4.34 16.60 -26.24
N GLN A 18 -3.27 17.29 -26.62
CA GLN A 18 -1.92 17.04 -26.10
C GLN A 18 -1.85 17.25 -24.59
N SER A 19 -2.44 18.32 -24.05
CA SER A 19 -2.48 18.57 -22.61
C SER A 19 -3.25 17.47 -21.85
N GLN A 20 -4.37 16.99 -22.39
CA GLN A 20 -5.11 15.88 -21.79
C GLN A 20 -4.33 14.57 -21.84
N LEU A 21 -3.66 14.30 -22.96
CA LEU A 21 -2.81 13.13 -23.14
C LEU A 21 -1.61 13.15 -22.18
N GLU A 22 -0.99 14.31 -21.97
CA GLU A 22 0.07 14.50 -20.97
C GLU A 22 -0.43 14.29 -19.53
N LYS A 23 -1.63 14.75 -19.20
CA LYS A 23 -2.26 14.48 -17.89
C LYS A 23 -2.56 13.00 -17.68
N LEU A 24 -3.05 12.32 -18.72
CA LEU A 24 -3.33 10.88 -18.69
C LEU A 24 -2.04 10.07 -18.59
N LYS A 25 -0.99 10.42 -19.33
CA LYS A 25 0.34 9.80 -19.22
C LYS A 25 0.94 9.95 -17.81
N LYS A 26 0.73 11.10 -17.17
CA LYS A 26 1.19 11.38 -15.79
C LYS A 26 0.35 10.70 -14.72
N THR A 27 -0.88 10.28 -15.05
CA THR A 27 -1.76 9.62 -14.11
C THR A 27 -1.42 8.14 -14.06
N ASN A 28 -0.47 7.78 -13.19
CA ASN A 28 -0.17 6.38 -12.94
C ASN A 28 -1.43 5.68 -12.43
N VAL A 29 -1.83 4.58 -13.10
CA VAL A 29 -3.04 3.80 -12.75
C VAL A 29 -3.05 3.42 -11.27
N PHE A 30 -1.90 3.09 -10.68
CA PHE A 30 -1.81 2.80 -9.24
C PHE A 30 -2.10 4.02 -8.37
N LYS A 31 -1.58 5.20 -8.71
CA LYS A 31 -1.87 6.45 -7.98
C LYS A 31 -3.34 6.86 -8.09
N ALA A 32 -4.00 6.51 -9.21
CA ALA A 32 -5.42 6.76 -9.40
C ALA A 32 -6.31 5.75 -8.64
N THR A 33 -5.88 4.49 -8.52
CA THR A 33 -6.65 3.42 -7.86
C THR A 33 -6.44 3.36 -6.35
N PHE A 34 -5.24 3.69 -5.85
CA PHE A 34 -4.88 3.60 -4.44
C PHE A 34 -4.43 4.95 -3.89
N HIS A 35 -5.36 5.66 -3.26
CA HIS A 35 -5.08 6.90 -2.57
C HIS A 35 -4.66 6.62 -1.13
N ILE A 36 -3.36 6.80 -0.84
CA ILE A 36 -2.82 6.70 0.53
C ILE A 36 -2.56 8.10 1.10
N SER A 37 -3.26 8.40 2.18
CA SER A 37 -3.15 9.64 2.95
C SER A 37 -3.07 9.32 4.45
N ASP A 38 -2.98 10.36 5.27
CA ASP A 38 -3.04 10.23 6.71
C ASP A 38 -3.98 11.27 7.32
N SER A 39 -4.63 10.91 8.42
CA SER A 39 -5.50 11.79 9.18
C SER A 39 -5.13 11.70 10.66
N GLY A 40 -4.32 12.67 11.11
CA GLY A 40 -3.76 12.68 12.45
C GLY A 40 -2.95 11.42 12.74
N GLN A 41 -3.45 10.57 13.62
CA GLN A 41 -2.79 9.33 14.04
C GLN A 41 -3.08 8.14 13.09
N PHE A 42 -4.12 8.21 12.26
CA PHE A 42 -4.51 7.11 11.37
C PHE A 42 -3.80 7.21 10.01
N GLY A 43 -3.41 6.06 9.46
CA GLY A 43 -3.17 5.91 8.02
C GLY A 43 -4.50 5.63 7.31
N ILE A 44 -4.67 6.19 6.11
CA ILE A 44 -5.89 6.04 5.30
C ILE A 44 -5.53 5.49 3.93
N ILE A 45 -6.32 4.51 3.47
CA ILE A 45 -6.26 4.00 2.09
C ILE A 45 -7.67 4.00 1.49
N ASN A 46 -7.85 4.68 0.35
CA ASN A 46 -9.14 4.80 -0.34
C ASN A 46 -10.29 5.21 0.59
N ASN A 47 -10.03 6.19 1.46
CA ASN A 47 -10.92 6.74 2.48
C ASN A 47 -11.26 5.81 3.67
N PHE A 48 -10.63 4.65 3.78
CA PHE A 48 -10.76 3.77 4.95
C PHE A 48 -9.61 3.97 5.93
N ARG A 49 -9.91 4.18 7.21
CA ARG A 49 -8.92 4.31 8.28
C ARG A 49 -8.42 2.93 8.68
N LEU A 50 -7.10 2.78 8.69
CA LEU A 50 -6.44 1.54 9.10
C LEU A 50 -5.86 1.72 10.52
N GLY A 51 -6.61 1.25 11.50
CA GLY A 51 -6.25 1.34 12.93
C GLY A 51 -7.47 1.64 13.79
N ARG A 52 -7.23 1.77 15.09
CA ARG A 52 -8.26 2.07 16.09
C ARG A 52 -7.64 2.87 17.24
N LEU A 53 -8.39 3.83 17.79
CA LEU A 53 -7.96 4.56 18.98
C LEU A 53 -9.09 4.53 20.02
N PRO A 54 -8.77 4.58 21.33
CA PRO A 54 -9.80 4.63 22.37
C PRO A 54 -10.68 5.88 22.26
N THR A 55 -10.10 7.00 21.83
CA THR A 55 -10.80 8.29 21.66
C THR A 55 -11.57 8.40 20.34
N ALA A 56 -11.27 7.54 19.37
CA ALA A 56 -11.87 7.54 18.04
C ALA A 56 -12.02 6.09 17.56
N PRO A 57 -13.06 5.36 18.01
CA PRO A 57 -13.27 3.98 17.62
C PRO A 57 -13.56 3.90 16.11
N VAL A 58 -12.90 2.96 15.45
CA VAL A 58 -13.10 2.63 14.03
C VAL A 58 -13.76 1.25 13.95
N ASP A 59 -14.78 1.13 13.11
CA ASP A 59 -15.49 -0.13 12.92
C ASP A 59 -14.60 -1.16 12.22
N TRP A 60 -14.74 -2.42 12.63
CA TRP A 60 -13.97 -3.51 12.06
C TRP A 60 -14.26 -3.71 10.57
N SER A 61 -15.47 -3.40 10.10
CA SER A 61 -15.80 -3.41 8.67
C SER A 61 -14.93 -2.43 7.87
N GLU A 62 -14.65 -1.24 8.42
CA GLU A 62 -13.77 -0.24 7.82
C GLU A 62 -12.31 -0.70 7.84
N ILE A 63 -11.83 -1.22 8.97
CA ILE A 63 -10.47 -1.77 9.12
C ILE A 63 -10.26 -2.94 8.12
N ASN A 64 -11.23 -3.83 8.01
CA ASN A 64 -11.20 -4.96 7.09
C ASN A 64 -11.18 -4.50 5.62
N ALA A 65 -11.95 -3.46 5.29
CA ALA A 65 -11.92 -2.86 3.95
C ALA A 65 -10.56 -2.23 3.66
N ALA A 66 -9.97 -1.51 4.63
CA ALA A 66 -8.63 -0.95 4.51
C ALA A 66 -7.57 -2.03 4.30
N TRP A 67 -7.62 -3.14 5.05
CA TRP A 67 -6.75 -4.29 4.82
C TRP A 67 -6.94 -4.90 3.44
N GLY A 68 -8.18 -5.00 2.97
CA GLY A 68 -8.48 -5.46 1.61
C GLY A 68 -7.82 -4.64 0.52
N GLN A 69 -7.90 -3.31 0.63
CA GLN A 69 -7.22 -2.39 -0.29
C GLN A 69 -5.70 -2.53 -0.20
N THR A 70 -5.17 -2.70 1.02
CA THR A 70 -3.73 -2.85 1.29
C THR A 70 -3.16 -4.12 0.65
N VAL A 71 -3.88 -5.25 0.77
CA VAL A 71 -3.51 -6.53 0.14
C VAL A 71 -3.58 -6.43 -1.39
N LEU A 72 -4.64 -5.82 -1.91
CA LEU A 72 -4.80 -5.61 -3.36
C LEU A 72 -3.67 -4.75 -3.92
N LEU A 73 -3.28 -3.68 -3.21
CA LEU A 73 -2.19 -2.81 -3.59
C LEU A 73 -0.87 -3.59 -3.69
N LEU A 74 -0.43 -4.25 -2.61
CA LEU A 74 0.86 -4.95 -2.60
C LEU A 74 0.89 -6.10 -3.62
N SER A 75 -0.20 -6.85 -3.76
CA SER A 75 -0.35 -7.88 -4.80
C SER A 75 -0.21 -7.29 -6.21
N SER A 76 -0.81 -6.13 -6.45
CA SER A 76 -0.75 -5.47 -7.75
C SER A 76 0.62 -4.88 -8.06
N LEU A 77 1.33 -4.33 -7.05
CA LEU A 77 2.71 -3.87 -7.18
C LEU A 77 3.67 -5.03 -7.47
N ALA A 78 3.56 -6.14 -6.75
CA ALA A 78 4.38 -7.33 -6.99
C ALA A 78 4.16 -7.89 -8.41
N ARG A 79 2.90 -7.99 -8.84
CA ARG A 79 2.56 -8.40 -10.21
C ARG A 79 3.14 -7.46 -11.27
N LYS A 80 3.17 -6.15 -11.00
CA LYS A 80 3.72 -5.15 -11.94
C LYS A 80 5.21 -5.37 -12.23
N ILE A 81 5.98 -5.84 -11.25
CA ILE A 81 7.41 -6.14 -11.38
C ILE A 81 7.69 -7.65 -11.57
N ASN A 82 6.67 -8.45 -11.89
CA ASN A 82 6.75 -9.91 -12.03
C ASN A 82 7.42 -10.62 -10.83
N PHE A 83 7.15 -10.13 -9.61
CA PHE A 83 7.71 -10.70 -8.39
C PHE A 83 6.76 -11.70 -7.73
N CYS A 84 7.31 -12.85 -7.33
CA CYS A 84 6.62 -13.87 -6.57
C CYS A 84 7.19 -13.98 -5.15
N PHE A 85 6.32 -13.89 -4.15
CA PHE A 85 6.67 -14.09 -2.74
C PHE A 85 7.02 -15.55 -2.45
N GLN A 86 7.97 -15.79 -1.55
CA GLN A 86 8.54 -17.14 -1.32
C GLN A 86 7.78 -17.98 -0.28
N ARG A 87 7.21 -17.35 0.75
CA ARG A 87 6.54 -18.03 1.88
C ARG A 87 5.02 -17.95 1.84
N TYR A 88 4.51 -16.91 1.19
CA TYR A 88 3.15 -16.47 1.35
C TYR A 88 2.54 -16.09 0.00
N ARG A 89 1.25 -16.31 -0.16
CA ARG A 89 0.47 -15.80 -1.29
C ARG A 89 -0.55 -14.79 -0.77
N LEU A 90 -0.47 -13.55 -1.27
CA LEU A 90 -1.46 -12.51 -0.99
C LEU A 90 -2.72 -12.77 -1.82
N VAL A 91 -3.87 -12.89 -1.17
CA VAL A 91 -5.16 -13.11 -1.84
C VAL A 91 -6.11 -11.94 -1.57
N PRO A 92 -6.22 -10.98 -2.51
CA PRO A 92 -7.19 -9.90 -2.41
C PRO A 92 -8.61 -10.44 -2.56
N PHE A 93 -9.44 -10.26 -1.53
CA PHE A 93 -10.83 -10.73 -1.49
C PHE A 93 -11.74 -9.70 -0.79
N GLY A 94 -11.66 -8.44 -1.23
CA GLY A 94 -12.41 -7.33 -0.65
C GLY A 94 -12.10 -7.16 0.84
N ASN A 95 -13.14 -6.94 1.66
CA ASN A 95 -13.02 -6.84 3.12
C ASN A 95 -12.80 -8.20 3.82
N HIS A 96 -12.62 -9.30 3.10
CA HIS A 96 -12.27 -10.61 3.65
C HIS A 96 -10.96 -11.13 3.05
N SER A 97 -10.05 -10.21 2.70
CA SER A 97 -8.72 -10.56 2.16
C SER A 97 -7.91 -11.38 3.15
N TYR A 98 -7.04 -12.25 2.64
CA TYR A 98 -6.26 -13.18 3.45
C TYR A 98 -4.91 -13.48 2.81
N ILE A 99 -4.06 -14.16 3.59
CA ILE A 99 -2.76 -14.66 3.15
C ILE A 99 -2.78 -16.17 3.26
N GLU A 100 -2.25 -16.85 2.25
CA GLU A 100 -2.01 -18.28 2.32
C GLU A 100 -0.53 -18.56 2.56
N VAL A 101 -0.23 -19.50 3.46
CA VAL A 101 1.12 -20.04 3.66
C VAL A 101 1.37 -21.10 2.59
N LEU A 102 2.45 -20.94 1.81
CA LEU A 102 2.71 -21.82 0.66
C LEU A 102 3.10 -23.25 1.04
N GLU A 103 3.72 -23.43 2.21
CA GLU A 103 4.17 -24.73 2.71
C GLU A 103 2.99 -25.66 3.04
N ASP A 104 2.04 -25.17 3.85
CA ASP A 104 0.94 -25.99 4.39
C ASP A 104 -0.45 -25.60 3.85
N GLN A 105 -0.54 -24.66 2.90
CA GLN A 105 -1.78 -24.08 2.38
C GLN A 105 -2.71 -23.48 3.47
N LYS A 106 -2.13 -23.11 4.62
CA LYS A 106 -2.87 -22.53 5.74
C LYS A 106 -3.34 -21.12 5.38
N VAL A 107 -4.62 -20.85 5.63
CA VAL A 107 -5.22 -19.52 5.45
C VAL A 107 -5.07 -18.68 6.72
N LEU A 108 -4.51 -17.49 6.56
CA LEU A 108 -4.32 -16.45 7.57
C LEU A 108 -5.21 -15.24 7.22
N PRO A 109 -6.35 -15.04 7.90
CA PRO A 109 -7.28 -13.95 7.59
C PRO A 109 -6.68 -12.59 7.96
N LEU A 110 -6.79 -11.61 7.06
CA LEU A 110 -6.53 -10.18 7.33
C LEU A 110 -7.84 -9.42 7.54
N TYR A 111 -8.77 -10.05 8.24
CA TYR A 111 -10.03 -9.45 8.65
C TYR A 111 -10.45 -9.97 10.02
N GLY A 112 -11.24 -9.17 10.73
CA GLY A 112 -11.74 -9.47 12.06
C GLY A 112 -13.17 -8.98 12.28
N SER A 113 -13.85 -9.56 13.27
CA SER A 113 -15.17 -9.12 13.72
C SER A 113 -15.12 -8.32 15.03
N GLY A 114 -13.93 -8.14 15.61
CA GLY A 114 -13.74 -7.48 16.90
C GLY A 114 -14.26 -8.27 18.10
N GLY A 115 -14.33 -7.58 19.25
CA GLY A 115 -14.78 -8.13 20.52
C GLY A 115 -13.68 -8.87 21.31
N PHE A 116 -14.01 -9.25 22.55
CA PHE A 116 -13.05 -9.88 23.47
C PHE A 116 -12.41 -11.16 22.90
N ARG A 117 -13.14 -11.98 22.14
CA ARG A 117 -12.59 -13.19 21.52
C ARG A 117 -11.55 -12.91 20.45
N PHE A 118 -11.67 -11.77 19.76
CA PHE A 118 -10.73 -11.38 18.71
C PHE A 118 -9.38 -10.92 19.28
N LEU A 119 -9.34 -10.38 20.50
CA LEU A 119 -8.08 -10.06 21.19
C LEU A 119 -7.20 -11.30 21.46
N TRP A 120 -7.80 -12.49 21.44
CA TRP A 120 -7.11 -13.78 21.59
C TRP A 120 -6.87 -14.49 20.26
N ASP A 121 -7.29 -13.91 19.12
CA ASP A 121 -7.09 -14.53 17.81
C ASP A 121 -5.65 -14.30 17.30
N THR A 122 -4.84 -15.34 17.44
CA THR A 122 -3.46 -15.37 16.94
C THR A 122 -3.37 -15.40 15.41
N LYS A 123 -4.46 -15.72 14.70
CA LYS A 123 -4.44 -15.86 13.24
C LYS A 123 -4.35 -14.51 12.55
N PHE A 124 -5.05 -13.49 13.05
CA PHE A 124 -4.97 -12.14 12.51
C PHE A 124 -3.58 -11.53 12.73
N ASP A 125 -3.03 -11.69 13.94
CA ASP A 125 -1.64 -11.29 14.23
C ASP A 125 -0.63 -12.00 13.32
N ALA A 126 -0.78 -13.32 13.12
CA ALA A 126 0.05 -14.08 12.18
C ALA A 126 -0.09 -13.58 10.74
N ALA A 127 -1.31 -13.23 10.31
CA ALA A 127 -1.58 -12.68 8.99
C ALA A 127 -0.89 -11.32 8.79
N MET A 128 -0.96 -10.41 9.79
CA MET A 128 -0.30 -9.11 9.71
C MET A 128 1.22 -9.23 9.69
N VAL A 129 1.79 -10.18 10.44
CA VAL A 129 3.23 -10.47 10.39
C VAL A 129 3.63 -11.04 9.04
N ALA A 130 2.86 -11.98 8.49
CA ALA A 130 3.08 -12.50 7.15
C ALA A 130 2.97 -11.40 6.07
N PHE A 131 2.07 -10.44 6.25
CA PHE A 131 1.95 -9.29 5.36
C PHE A 131 3.21 -8.41 5.38
N LEU A 132 3.73 -8.08 6.57
CA LEU A 132 4.99 -7.32 6.70
C LEU A 132 6.16 -8.06 6.08
N ASP A 133 6.18 -9.39 6.19
CA ASP A 133 7.18 -10.21 5.56
C ASP A 133 7.12 -10.14 4.03
N CYS A 134 5.92 -10.16 3.44
CA CYS A 134 5.73 -9.89 2.02
C CYS A 134 6.25 -8.49 1.64
N LEU A 135 5.92 -7.46 2.42
CA LEU A 135 6.37 -6.10 2.16
C LEU A 135 7.90 -5.98 2.21
N GLN A 136 8.54 -6.67 3.16
CA GLN A 136 10.00 -6.74 3.27
C GLN A 136 10.63 -7.46 2.07
N GLN A 137 10.07 -8.60 1.64
CA GLN A 137 10.52 -9.30 0.43
C GLN A 137 10.38 -8.42 -0.83
N PHE A 138 9.27 -7.69 -0.95
CA PHE A 138 9.06 -6.74 -2.03
C PHE A 138 10.11 -5.61 -2.01
N LYS A 139 10.37 -5.03 -0.83
CA LYS A 139 11.42 -4.01 -0.63
C LYS A 139 12.77 -4.53 -1.13
N GLU A 140 13.20 -5.70 -0.66
CA GLU A 140 14.49 -6.30 -1.04
C GLU A 140 14.59 -6.55 -2.55
N GLN A 141 13.49 -6.98 -3.18
CA GLN A 141 13.46 -7.17 -4.64
C GLN A 141 13.63 -5.85 -5.39
N VAL A 142 13.00 -4.77 -4.91
CA VAL A 142 13.14 -3.43 -5.49
C VAL A 142 14.55 -2.88 -5.29
N GLU A 143 15.14 -3.06 -4.10
CA GLU A 143 16.51 -2.59 -3.80
C GLU A 143 17.59 -3.32 -4.61
N LYS A 144 17.41 -4.60 -4.93
CA LYS A 144 18.34 -5.36 -5.80
C LYS A 144 18.51 -4.73 -7.19
N GLY A 145 17.47 -4.05 -7.68
CA GLY A 145 17.49 -3.40 -9.00
C GLY A 145 18.00 -1.96 -8.98
N ASN A 146 18.11 -1.30 -7.82
CA ASN A 146 18.40 0.13 -7.75
C ASN A 146 18.94 0.57 -6.37
N THR A 147 20.13 1.17 -6.32
CA THR A 147 20.83 1.54 -5.08
C THR A 147 20.26 2.77 -4.36
N GLY A 148 19.27 3.47 -4.96
CA GLY A 148 18.70 4.72 -4.41
C GLY A 148 17.36 4.56 -3.69
N PHE A 149 16.70 3.40 -3.76
CA PHE A 149 15.42 3.17 -3.10
C PHE A 149 15.62 2.74 -1.65
N CYS A 150 14.98 3.43 -0.71
CA CYS A 150 14.91 3.00 0.68
C CYS A 150 13.53 3.37 1.24
N LEU A 151 12.90 2.41 1.91
CA LEU A 151 11.66 2.68 2.64
C LEU A 151 11.96 3.51 3.90
N PRO A 152 11.14 4.52 4.24
CA PRO A 152 11.40 5.39 5.37
C PRO A 152 11.35 4.67 6.72
N TYR A 153 10.54 3.62 6.83
CA TYR A 153 10.43 2.83 8.05
C TYR A 153 10.99 1.42 7.85
N ARG A 154 11.87 0.99 8.74
CA ARG A 154 12.48 -0.34 8.68
C ARG A 154 11.48 -1.38 9.18
N ILE A 155 11.47 -2.55 8.54
CA ILE A 155 10.62 -3.67 8.95
C ILE A 155 11.52 -4.74 9.57
N ASP A 156 11.21 -5.16 10.79
CA ASP A 156 11.91 -6.27 11.47
C ASP A 156 10.92 -7.12 12.26
N LYS A 157 10.85 -8.42 11.98
CA LYS A 157 10.14 -9.45 12.77
C LYS A 157 8.73 -9.04 13.26
N GLY A 158 7.91 -8.45 12.38
CA GLY A 158 6.55 -8.03 12.71
C GLY A 158 6.46 -6.68 13.44
N LYS A 159 7.56 -5.92 13.47
CA LYS A 159 7.62 -4.55 13.95
C LYS A 159 8.03 -3.61 12.82
N ILE A 160 7.62 -2.37 12.95
CA ILE A 160 8.01 -1.27 12.07
C ILE A 160 8.74 -0.23 12.91
N GLU A 161 9.96 0.08 12.49
CA GLU A 161 10.89 0.94 13.20
C GLU A 161 11.01 2.29 12.51
N ASP A 162 10.84 3.34 13.32
CA ASP A 162 11.22 4.70 12.98
C ASP A 162 12.69 4.89 13.37
N THR A 163 13.54 5.12 12.37
CA THR A 163 14.98 5.29 12.56
C THR A 163 15.35 6.69 13.03
N ALA A 164 14.38 7.58 13.22
CA ALA A 164 14.61 8.87 13.88
C ALA A 164 15.14 8.66 15.31
N SER A 165 16.01 9.56 15.79
CA SER A 165 16.62 9.45 17.13
C SER A 165 15.70 10.01 18.22
N PRO A 166 15.38 9.25 19.30
CA PRO A 166 15.75 7.85 19.55
C PRO A 166 14.85 6.87 18.76
N PRO A 167 15.39 5.71 18.32
CA PRO A 167 14.64 4.78 17.49
C PRO A 167 13.46 4.17 18.25
N HIS A 168 12.31 4.14 17.60
CA HIS A 168 11.09 3.56 18.17
C HIS A 168 10.55 2.46 17.27
N ALA A 169 10.30 1.29 17.84
CA ALA A 169 9.74 0.13 17.16
C ALA A 169 8.29 -0.09 17.60
N TYR A 170 7.36 -0.15 16.64
CA TYR A 170 5.96 -0.42 16.89
C TYR A 170 5.58 -1.79 16.33
N SER A 171 4.91 -2.62 17.14
CA SER A 171 4.45 -3.95 16.72
C SER A 171 3.19 -3.84 15.86
N ILE A 172 3.09 -4.66 14.81
CA ILE A 172 1.86 -4.77 14.02
C ILE A 172 0.83 -5.72 14.67
N LYS A 173 1.25 -6.50 15.67
CA LYS A 173 0.37 -7.39 16.43
C LYS A 173 -0.55 -6.60 17.35
N ILE A 174 -1.76 -7.08 17.54
CA ILE A 174 -2.71 -6.53 18.53
C ILE A 174 -2.40 -7.10 19.92
N GLN A 175 -1.98 -8.37 20.02
CA GLN A 175 -1.69 -8.97 21.33
C GLN A 175 -0.54 -8.25 22.04
N PHE A 176 -0.76 -7.99 23.33
CA PHE A 176 0.18 -7.28 24.21
C PHE A 176 0.60 -5.91 23.66
N ASN A 177 -0.29 -5.24 22.92
CA ASN A 177 -0.06 -3.94 22.31
C ASN A 177 -1.16 -2.95 22.69
N SER A 178 -0.86 -1.65 22.60
CA SER A 178 -1.89 -0.62 22.75
C SER A 178 -2.52 -0.30 21.39
N GLU A 179 -3.77 0.15 21.39
CA GLU A 179 -4.47 0.57 20.16
C GLU A 179 -3.71 1.72 19.45
N GLU A 180 -3.09 2.63 20.20
CA GLU A 180 -2.28 3.73 19.67
C GLU A 180 -1.02 3.23 18.97
N HIS A 181 -0.25 2.33 19.61
CA HIS A 181 0.97 1.77 19.02
C HIS A 181 0.65 0.91 17.80
N TRP A 182 -0.41 0.11 17.86
CA TRP A 182 -0.88 -0.67 16.72
C TRP A 182 -1.27 0.23 15.54
N THR A 183 -2.07 1.27 15.79
CA THR A 183 -2.45 2.26 14.77
C THR A 183 -1.25 2.97 14.18
N LYS A 184 -0.25 3.31 15.00
CA LYS A 184 0.99 3.93 14.53
C LYS A 184 1.82 3.00 13.65
N ALA A 185 1.92 1.70 14.00
CA ALA A 185 2.55 0.70 13.15
C ALA A 185 1.85 0.60 11.79
N LEU A 186 0.51 0.55 11.77
CA LEU A 186 -0.27 0.50 10.54
C LEU A 186 -0.11 1.76 9.68
N LYS A 187 -0.04 2.93 10.30
CA LYS A 187 0.26 4.19 9.60
C LYS A 187 1.62 4.11 8.90
N TYR A 188 2.67 3.67 9.62
CA TYR A 188 4.02 3.54 9.06
C TYR A 188 4.08 2.50 7.92
N MET A 189 3.35 1.39 8.06
CA MET A 189 3.19 0.41 6.97
C MET A 189 2.59 1.04 5.71
N LEU A 190 1.50 1.80 5.85
CA LEU A 190 0.87 2.48 4.72
C LEU A 190 1.78 3.54 4.11
N THR A 191 2.57 4.25 4.92
CA THR A 191 3.60 5.15 4.41
C THR A 191 4.64 4.39 3.57
N ASN A 192 5.15 3.27 4.05
CA ASN A 192 6.06 2.43 3.26
C ASN A 192 5.44 2.00 1.92
N LEU A 193 4.17 1.57 1.92
CA LEU A 193 3.45 1.22 0.70
C LEU A 193 3.26 2.41 -0.24
N LYS A 194 3.02 3.61 0.29
CA LYS A 194 2.94 4.86 -0.50
C LYS A 194 4.27 5.18 -1.18
N TRP A 195 5.39 4.97 -0.49
CA TRP A 195 6.73 5.14 -1.05
C TRP A 195 7.00 4.10 -2.14
N ALA A 196 6.70 2.83 -1.90
CA ALA A 196 6.79 1.76 -2.90
C ALA A 196 5.96 2.05 -4.16
N LEU A 197 4.71 2.48 -3.98
CA LEU A 197 3.82 2.87 -5.08
C LEU A 197 4.38 4.07 -5.85
N THR A 198 4.91 5.07 -5.16
CA THR A 198 5.50 6.27 -5.78
C THR A 198 6.73 5.92 -6.60
N TRP A 199 7.58 5.05 -6.08
CA TRP A 199 8.79 4.58 -6.76
C TRP A 199 8.46 3.72 -7.98
N ILE A 200 7.58 2.72 -7.85
CA ILE A 200 7.09 1.96 -9.02
C ILE A 200 6.52 2.93 -10.06
N SER A 201 5.79 3.95 -9.60
CA SER A 201 5.21 4.92 -10.52
C SER A 201 6.24 5.74 -11.30
N SER A 202 7.41 6.04 -10.73
CA SER A 202 8.45 6.80 -11.43
C SER A 202 9.21 5.93 -12.44
N GLN A 203 9.57 4.69 -12.09
CA GLN A 203 10.31 3.80 -12.99
C GLN A 203 9.55 3.53 -14.30
N PHE A 204 8.24 3.28 -14.23
CA PHE A 204 7.43 3.02 -15.42
C PHE A 204 6.95 4.27 -16.17
N SER A 205 7.26 5.46 -15.68
CA SER A 205 7.11 6.71 -16.44
C SER A 205 8.32 6.97 -17.34
N GLU A 206 9.50 6.49 -16.96
CA GLU A 206 10.77 6.68 -17.69
C GLU A 206 10.88 5.72 -18.90
N ASP A 207 10.41 4.47 -18.77
CA ASP A 207 10.40 3.44 -19.84
C ASP A 207 9.68 3.84 -21.15
N LYS A 208 8.94 4.96 -21.18
CA LYS A 208 8.26 5.45 -22.39
C LYS A 208 9.07 6.46 -23.20
N THR A 209 10.29 6.80 -22.77
CA THR A 209 11.09 7.87 -23.39
C THR A 209 12.19 7.34 -24.31
N ASP A 210 12.50 6.04 -24.25
CA ASP A 210 13.65 5.45 -24.97
C ASP A 210 13.27 4.67 -26.24
N GLU A 211 12.02 4.76 -26.70
CA GLU A 211 11.60 4.21 -28.01
C GLU A 211 11.28 5.31 -29.02
N HIS A 212 12.18 6.26 -29.30
CA HIS A 212 12.11 7.11 -30.52
C HIS A 212 13.52 7.35 -31.10
#